data_AF-A0AAW1M4C0-F1
#
_entry.id   AF-A0AAW1M4C0-F1
#
_cell.length_a   1.000
_cell.length_b   1.000
_cell.length_c   1.000
_cell.angle_alpha   90.00
_cell.angle_beta   90.00
_cell.angle_gamma   90.00
#
_symmetry.space_group_name_H-M   'P 1'
#
loop_
_entity.id
_entity.type
_entity.pdbx_description
1 polymer ?
#
loop_
_entity_poly.entity_id
_entity_poly.type
_entity_poly.pdbx_seq_one_letter_code
_entity_poly.pdbx_strand_id
1 'polypeptide(L)'
;MADESGDSAGSAKDNKDKLCDFCEYILRKGQKCVQCGVNCIHAKCLDAAVKAGNVIDRKFWKCKACIATSSPLESSTEEATIVLDDMEDKCDVRRENVMLKTQIGLLNKLIIELENVNKLQREKIEYLERHKTTTTPEEHTHQQTTYAYSDAMKEHIDPVNLSIAIDKVVSRKDGSIAIRCNDSSNLNKLKSSITDKMGNEFSATIPRRLNPKIVIYDVNTDDIVENDQFCDKLVV
;
A
#
# COMPACT_ATOMS: atom_id res chain seq x y z
N MET A 1 -35.50 -15.70 81.42
CA MET A 1 -36.75 -16.34 80.93
C MET A 1 -36.92 -15.82 79.51
N ALA A 2 -36.41 -16.61 78.56
CA ALA A 2 -37.20 -17.46 77.66
C ALA A 2 -37.85 -16.58 76.59
N ASP A 3 -37.24 -16.46 75.41
CA ASP A 3 -37.35 -17.35 74.25
C ASP A 3 -38.70 -17.28 73.52
N GLU A 4 -38.57 -17.40 72.19
CA GLU A 4 -39.58 -17.77 71.17
C GLU A 4 -40.13 -16.69 70.22
N SER A 5 -39.39 -16.55 69.10
CA SER A 5 -39.79 -16.81 67.70
C SER A 5 -40.98 -16.12 67.02
N GLY A 6 -40.73 -15.67 65.77
CA GLY A 6 -41.77 -15.43 64.77
C GLY A 6 -41.27 -14.72 63.49
N ASP A 7 -40.84 -15.50 62.50
CA ASP A 7 -40.33 -15.12 61.18
C ASP A 7 -41.31 -14.41 60.21
N SER A 8 -40.71 -13.87 59.13
CA SER A 8 -41.25 -13.66 57.76
C SER A 8 -41.94 -12.31 57.46
N ALA A 9 -41.70 -11.60 56.36
CA ALA A 9 -41.23 -12.04 55.05
C ALA A 9 -40.42 -10.93 54.33
N GLY A 10 -39.16 -11.23 54.02
CA GLY A 10 -38.41 -10.53 52.98
C GLY A 10 -38.98 -10.91 51.62
N SER A 11 -39.65 -9.97 50.96
CA SER A 11 -40.15 -10.16 49.61
C SER A 11 -38.96 -10.23 48.65
N ALA A 12 -38.63 -11.45 48.23
CA ALA A 12 -37.72 -11.72 47.13
C ALA A 12 -38.29 -11.03 45.88
N LYS A 13 -37.70 -9.89 45.49
CA LYS A 13 -37.96 -9.30 44.19
C LYS A 13 -37.34 -10.25 43.17
N ASP A 14 -38.21 -10.98 42.47
CA ASP A 14 -37.89 -11.72 41.25
C ASP A 14 -37.07 -10.85 40.31
N ASN A 15 -35.75 -10.97 40.40
CA ASN A 15 -34.83 -10.29 39.52
C ASN A 15 -34.74 -11.14 38.25
N LYS A 16 -35.83 -11.14 37.47
CA LYS A 16 -35.81 -11.67 36.12
C LYS A 16 -34.84 -10.78 35.36
N ASP A 17 -33.63 -11.29 35.13
CA ASP A 17 -32.60 -10.60 34.39
C ASP A 17 -33.18 -10.12 33.06
N LYS A 18 -33.27 -8.80 32.90
CA LYS A 18 -33.74 -8.20 31.65
C LYS A 18 -32.67 -8.48 30.59
N LEU A 19 -33.06 -9.06 29.47
CA LEU A 19 -32.17 -9.28 28.35
C LEU A 19 -32.21 -8.07 27.42
N CYS A 20 -31.10 -7.83 26.72
CA CYS A 20 -31.01 -6.82 25.68
C CYS A 20 -31.73 -7.31 24.41
N ASP A 21 -32.64 -6.50 23.88
CA ASP A 21 -33.41 -6.82 22.65
C ASP A 21 -32.54 -7.01 21.39
N PHE A 22 -31.26 -6.62 21.43
CA PHE A 22 -30.36 -6.67 20.28
C PHE A 22 -29.35 -7.80 20.34
N CYS A 23 -28.80 -8.10 21.51
CA CYS A 23 -27.74 -9.10 21.67
C CYS A 23 -28.12 -10.24 22.62
N GLU A 24 -29.32 -10.21 23.20
CA GLU A 24 -29.87 -11.24 24.10
C GLU A 24 -29.06 -11.47 25.39
N TYR A 25 -28.06 -10.64 25.68
CA TYR A 25 -27.29 -10.69 26.93
C TYR A 25 -27.93 -9.89 28.06
N ILE A 26 -27.59 -10.25 29.30
CA ILE A 26 -28.07 -9.62 30.54
C ILE A 26 -27.82 -8.10 30.52
N LEU A 27 -28.87 -7.35 30.83
CA LEU A 27 -28.91 -5.90 30.80
C LEU A 27 -29.00 -5.33 32.23
N ARG A 28 -27.87 -4.82 32.72
CA ARG A 28 -27.80 -4.13 34.03
C ARG A 28 -28.28 -2.68 33.95
N LYS A 29 -27.95 -1.99 32.87
CA LYS A 29 -28.38 -0.62 32.53
C LYS A 29 -28.45 -0.49 31.01
N GLY A 30 -29.49 0.17 30.51
CA GLY A 30 -29.72 0.34 29.08
C GLY A 30 -30.76 1.41 28.78
N GLN A 31 -30.87 1.76 27.49
CA GLN A 31 -31.89 2.67 27.00
C GLN A 31 -33.23 1.93 26.94
N LYS A 32 -34.28 2.53 27.50
CA LYS A 32 -35.64 1.97 27.45
C LYS A 32 -36.38 2.45 26.21
N CYS A 33 -37.28 1.62 25.72
CA CYS A 33 -38.15 2.00 24.62
C CYS A 33 -39.06 3.14 25.06
N VAL A 34 -39.15 4.20 24.27
CA VAL A 34 -39.98 5.36 24.60
C VAL A 34 -41.48 5.03 24.63
N GLN A 35 -41.91 4.04 23.83
CA GLN A 35 -43.32 3.65 23.74
C GLN A 35 -43.76 2.72 24.88
N CYS A 36 -43.06 1.61 25.10
CA CYS A 36 -43.49 0.62 26.11
C CYS A 36 -42.79 0.77 27.46
N GLY A 37 -41.59 1.39 27.51
CA GLY A 37 -40.77 1.47 28.73
C GLY A 37 -40.27 0.13 29.28
N VAL A 38 -40.69 -0.99 28.69
CA VAL A 38 -40.39 -2.37 29.13
C VAL A 38 -39.11 -2.87 28.47
N ASN A 39 -39.05 -2.81 27.14
CA ASN A 39 -37.92 -3.30 26.37
C ASN A 39 -36.70 -2.40 26.52
N CYS A 40 -35.52 -3.01 26.57
CA CYS A 40 -34.26 -2.33 26.86
C CYS A 40 -33.15 -2.80 25.91
N ILE A 41 -32.25 -1.87 25.57
CA ILE A 41 -31.05 -2.16 24.77
C ILE A 41 -29.81 -1.60 25.47
N HIS A 42 -28.66 -2.28 25.38
CA HIS A 42 -27.41 -1.71 25.88
C HIS A 42 -27.08 -0.44 25.11
N ALA A 43 -26.52 0.56 25.78
CA ALA A 43 -26.04 1.78 25.11
C ALA A 43 -25.07 1.44 23.98
N LYS A 44 -24.16 0.47 24.17
CA LYS A 44 -23.22 0.03 23.13
C LYS A 44 -23.91 -0.62 21.93
N CYS A 45 -24.97 -1.39 22.14
CA CYS A 45 -25.74 -2.02 21.05
C CYS A 45 -26.53 -0.97 20.28
N LEU A 46 -27.11 0.01 20.97
CA LEU A 46 -27.75 1.15 20.34
C LEU A 46 -26.75 1.96 19.50
N ASP A 47 -25.56 2.23 20.04
CA ASP A 47 -24.49 2.95 19.35
C ASP A 47 -23.99 2.23 18.11
N ALA A 48 -23.85 0.90 18.19
CA ALA A 48 -23.49 0.07 17.05
C ALA A 48 -24.58 0.11 15.97
N ALA A 49 -25.85 0.03 16.36
CA ALA A 49 -26.98 0.14 15.42
C ALA A 49 -27.03 1.51 14.71
N VAL A 50 -26.78 2.60 15.45
CA VAL A 50 -26.70 3.97 14.89
C VAL A 50 -25.51 4.11 13.93
N LYS A 51 -24.33 3.57 14.31
CA LYS A 51 -23.14 3.60 13.44
C LYS A 51 -23.29 2.75 12.18
N ALA A 52 -24.07 1.66 12.25
CA ALA A 52 -24.38 0.81 11.11
C ALA A 52 -25.36 1.45 10.10
N GLY A 53 -25.73 2.72 10.28
CA GLY A 53 -26.58 3.46 9.35
C GLY A 53 -28.08 3.30 9.60
N ASN A 54 -28.50 2.65 10.70
CA ASN A 54 -29.90 2.70 11.10
C ASN A 54 -30.21 4.11 11.60
N VAL A 55 -31.22 4.77 11.02
CA VAL A 55 -31.72 6.10 11.41
C VAL A 55 -32.47 5.99 12.74
N ILE A 56 -31.73 5.70 13.82
CA ILE A 56 -32.27 5.55 15.16
C ILE A 56 -31.84 6.78 15.97
N ASP A 57 -32.79 7.66 16.30
CA ASP A 57 -32.52 8.73 17.26
C ASP A 57 -32.43 8.11 18.67
N ARG A 58 -31.31 8.34 19.35
CA ARG A 58 -31.08 7.85 20.73
C ARG A 58 -32.19 8.29 21.69
N LYS A 59 -32.77 9.47 21.49
CA LYS A 59 -33.83 10.03 22.34
C LYS A 59 -35.19 9.39 22.08
N PHE A 60 -35.42 8.86 20.88
CA PHE A 60 -36.71 8.35 20.43
C PHE A 60 -36.70 6.87 20.06
N TRP A 61 -35.77 6.09 20.63
CA TRP A 61 -35.67 4.66 20.34
C TRP A 61 -36.97 3.91 20.69
N LYS A 62 -37.48 3.14 19.72
CA LYS A 62 -38.62 2.22 19.86
C LYS A 62 -38.15 0.77 19.67
N CYS A 63 -38.69 -0.17 20.45
CA CYS A 63 -38.38 -1.59 20.27
C CYS A 63 -39.09 -2.16 19.04
N LYS A 64 -38.63 -3.31 18.56
CA LYS A 64 -39.15 -3.97 17.35
C LYS A 64 -40.65 -4.21 17.41
N ALA A 65 -41.16 -4.64 18.56
CA ALA A 65 -42.59 -4.86 18.77
C ALA A 65 -43.40 -3.55 18.64
N CYS A 66 -42.94 -2.48 19.29
CA CYS A 66 -43.61 -1.18 19.23
C CYS A 66 -43.56 -0.53 17.84
N ILE A 67 -42.50 -0.79 17.06
CA ILE A 67 -42.41 -0.36 15.66
C ILE A 67 -43.41 -1.13 14.80
N ALA A 68 -43.51 -2.45 15.00
CA ALA A 68 -44.44 -3.29 14.25
C ALA A 68 -45.92 -2.99 14.54
N THR A 69 -46.24 -2.55 15.76
CA THR A 69 -47.61 -2.16 16.15
C THR A 69 -47.96 -0.72 15.84
N SER A 70 -46.97 0.13 15.55
CA SER A 70 -47.24 1.47 15.03
C SER A 70 -47.54 1.41 13.53
N SER A 71 -48.65 0.76 13.17
CA SER A 71 -49.30 1.03 11.90
C SER A 71 -49.98 2.41 11.99
N PRO A 72 -50.14 3.16 10.88
CA PRO A 72 -50.78 4.45 10.90
C PRO A 72 -52.24 4.26 11.34
N LEU A 73 -52.63 4.83 12.48
CA LEU A 73 -54.05 4.96 12.79
C LEU A 73 -54.66 5.87 11.73
N GLU A 74 -55.72 5.37 11.09
CA GLU A 74 -56.65 6.13 10.28
C GLU A 74 -57.18 7.34 11.07
N SER A 75 -56.77 8.55 10.71
CA SER A 75 -57.53 9.77 11.03
C SER A 75 -57.28 10.83 9.96
N SER A 76 -58.36 11.17 9.23
CA SER A 76 -58.53 12.30 8.32
C SER A 76 -57.41 12.54 7.28
N THR A 77 -57.61 11.92 6.12
CA THR A 77 -57.15 12.36 4.80
C THR A 77 -57.47 13.85 4.63
N GLU A 78 -56.51 14.79 4.61
CA GLU A 78 -55.70 15.16 3.44
C GLU A 78 -54.33 15.77 3.82
N GLU A 79 -54.05 15.99 5.12
CA GLU A 79 -52.80 16.62 5.56
C GLU A 79 -51.65 15.62 5.80
N ALA A 80 -51.93 14.33 5.98
CA ALA A 80 -50.92 13.33 6.30
C ALA A 80 -50.06 12.89 5.10
N THR A 81 -50.60 12.93 3.88
CA THR A 81 -49.86 12.54 2.66
C THR A 81 -48.76 13.56 2.33
N ILE A 82 -49.00 14.84 2.60
CA ILE A 82 -48.01 15.91 2.38
C ILE A 82 -46.81 15.78 3.30
N VAL A 83 -46.98 15.20 4.51
CA VAL A 83 -45.89 15.08 5.50
C VAL A 83 -44.99 13.86 5.25
N LEU A 84 -45.53 12.79 4.66
CA LEU A 84 -44.76 11.56 4.40
C LEU A 84 -43.79 11.73 3.24
N ASP A 85 -44.21 12.33 2.12
CA ASP A 85 -43.33 12.65 0.99
C ASP A 85 -42.20 13.60 1.43
N ASP A 86 -42.55 14.60 2.25
CA ASP A 86 -41.61 15.56 2.86
C ASP A 86 -40.60 14.92 3.84
N MET A 87 -40.92 13.77 4.43
CA MET A 87 -40.03 13.04 5.35
C MET A 87 -39.13 12.06 4.61
N GLU A 88 -39.61 11.45 3.52
CA GLU A 88 -38.83 10.56 2.67
C GLU A 88 -37.74 11.36 1.92
N ASP A 89 -38.10 12.53 1.37
CA ASP A 89 -37.15 13.48 0.76
C ASP A 89 -36.09 13.96 1.76
N LYS A 90 -36.50 14.27 3.01
CA LYS A 90 -35.54 14.65 4.08
C LYS A 90 -34.64 13.49 4.49
N CYS A 91 -35.07 12.24 4.33
CA CYS A 91 -34.27 11.05 4.62
C CYS A 91 -33.20 10.85 3.54
N ASP A 92 -33.56 11.00 2.27
CA ASP A 92 -32.64 10.86 1.16
C ASP A 92 -31.61 11.99 1.12
N VAL A 93 -32.02 13.24 1.38
CA VAL A 93 -31.09 14.38 1.53
C VAL A 93 -30.11 14.16 2.69
N ARG A 94 -30.56 13.53 3.79
CA ARG A 94 -29.66 13.19 4.91
C ARG A 94 -28.67 12.10 4.53
N ARG A 95 -29.11 11.06 3.81
CA ARG A 95 -28.24 9.99 3.33
C ARG A 95 -27.18 10.54 2.37
N GLU A 96 -27.59 11.37 1.43
CA GLU A 96 -26.71 12.05 0.49
C GLU A 96 -25.68 12.94 1.21
N ASN A 97 -26.11 13.71 2.21
CA ASN A 97 -25.20 14.51 3.05
C ASN A 97 -24.14 13.66 3.77
N VAL A 98 -24.50 12.46 4.23
CA VAL A 98 -23.54 11.53 4.87
C VAL A 98 -22.54 11.00 3.84
N MET A 99 -23.00 10.65 2.64
CA MET A 99 -22.12 10.21 1.55
C MET A 99 -21.16 11.34 1.13
N LEU A 100 -21.67 12.55 0.92
CA LEU A 100 -20.88 13.71 0.55
C LEU A 100 -19.83 14.04 1.62
N LYS A 101 -20.18 13.98 2.91
CA LYS A 101 -19.20 14.15 4.01
C LYS A 101 -18.11 13.09 3.98
N THR A 102 -18.46 11.84 3.69
CA THR A 102 -17.47 10.76 3.53
C THR A 102 -16.56 11.03 2.36
N GLN A 103 -17.11 11.44 1.21
CA GLN A 103 -16.35 11.76 0.01
C GLN A 103 -15.42 12.96 0.22
N ILE A 104 -15.87 14.02 0.89
CA ILE A 104 -15.04 15.16 1.29
C ILE A 104 -13.88 14.67 2.19
N GLY A 105 -14.15 13.78 3.13
CA GLY A 105 -13.12 13.18 3.98
C GLY A 105 -12.05 12.42 3.20
N LEU A 106 -12.45 11.66 2.17
CA LEU A 106 -11.52 10.95 1.29
C LEU A 106 -10.72 11.91 0.41
N LEU A 107 -11.37 12.92 -0.17
CA LEU A 107 -10.70 13.95 -0.98
C LEU A 107 -9.66 14.71 -0.16
N ASN A 108 -9.96 15.08 1.08
CA ASN A 108 -9.01 15.74 1.96
C ASN A 108 -7.78 14.86 2.26
N LYS A 109 -7.96 13.55 2.44
CA LYS A 109 -6.83 12.62 2.60
C LYS A 109 -5.95 12.58 1.35
N LEU A 110 -6.57 12.52 0.17
CA LEU A 110 -5.85 12.51 -1.11
C LEU A 110 -5.08 13.82 -1.34
N ILE A 111 -5.66 14.96 -0.95
CA ILE A 111 -4.98 16.27 -1.00
C ILE A 111 -3.72 16.24 -0.12
N ILE A 112 -3.82 15.74 1.11
CA ILE A 112 -2.66 15.64 2.02
C ILE A 112 -1.58 14.72 1.43
N GLU A 113 -1.96 13.58 0.84
CA GLU A 113 -1.01 12.68 0.17
C GLU A 113 -0.32 13.36 -1.03
N LEU A 114 -1.07 14.09 -1.86
CA LEU A 114 -0.52 14.86 -2.98
C LEU A 114 0.41 15.96 -2.52
N GLU A 115 0.08 16.68 -1.44
CA GLU A 115 0.94 17.70 -0.84
C GLU A 115 2.27 17.09 -0.36
N ASN A 116 2.22 15.91 0.26
CA ASN A 116 3.42 15.17 0.68
C ASN A 116 4.28 14.74 -0.51
N VAL A 117 3.67 14.20 -1.58
CA VAL A 117 4.40 13.83 -2.81
C VAL A 117 5.04 15.06 -3.44
N ASN A 118 4.32 16.18 -3.55
CA ASN A 118 4.85 17.43 -4.06
C ASN A 118 5.99 17.98 -3.20
N LYS A 119 5.92 17.81 -1.88
CA LYS A 119 7.00 18.18 -0.96
C LYS A 119 8.25 17.35 -1.23
N LEU A 120 8.12 16.03 -1.30
CA LEU A 120 9.24 15.12 -1.60
C LEU A 120 9.85 15.38 -2.99
N GLN A 121 9.01 15.70 -3.99
CA GLN A 121 9.50 16.08 -5.32
C GLN A 121 10.30 17.39 -5.29
N ARG A 122 9.84 18.41 -4.55
CA ARG A 122 10.59 19.66 -4.36
C ARG A 122 11.92 19.42 -3.64
N GLU A 123 11.91 18.65 -2.55
CA GLU A 123 13.14 18.28 -1.83
C GLU A 123 14.12 17.52 -2.75
N LYS A 124 13.63 16.64 -3.62
CA LYS A 124 14.44 15.94 -4.63
C LYS A 124 15.03 16.90 -5.67
N ILE A 125 14.25 17.86 -6.16
CA ILE A 125 14.72 18.89 -7.10
C ILE A 125 15.82 19.72 -6.42
N GLU A 126 15.57 20.23 -5.21
CA GLU A 126 16.56 21.01 -4.45
C GLU A 126 17.83 20.20 -4.13
N TYR A 127 17.71 18.90 -3.86
CA TYR A 127 18.87 18.02 -3.69
C TYR A 127 19.67 17.91 -5.00
N LEU A 128 19.01 17.67 -6.13
CA LEU A 128 19.65 17.61 -7.44
C LEU A 128 20.29 18.96 -7.81
N GLU A 129 19.64 20.08 -7.53
CA GLU A 129 20.20 21.42 -7.78
C GLU A 129 21.40 21.74 -6.89
N ARG A 130 21.34 21.38 -5.59
CA ARG A 130 22.49 21.51 -4.68
C ARG A 130 23.66 20.60 -5.06
N HIS A 131 23.40 19.51 -5.78
CA HIS A 131 24.45 18.58 -6.21
C HIS A 131 24.84 18.77 -7.68
N LYS A 132 24.12 19.60 -8.44
CA LYS A 132 24.54 20.12 -9.76
C LYS A 132 25.78 21.00 -9.69
N THR A 133 26.15 21.53 -8.52
CA THR A 133 27.42 22.27 -8.31
C THR A 133 28.55 21.39 -7.77
N THR A 134 28.28 20.12 -7.45
CA THR A 134 29.30 19.12 -7.08
C THR A 134 29.54 18.08 -8.18
N THR A 135 28.73 18.07 -9.24
CA THR A 135 29.04 17.45 -10.52
C THR A 135 29.23 18.55 -11.56
N THR A 136 30.44 18.60 -12.11
CA THR A 136 30.88 19.41 -13.24
C THR A 136 29.89 19.45 -14.42
N PRO A 137 29.96 20.49 -15.27
CA PRO A 137 29.02 20.73 -16.37
C PRO A 137 29.20 19.69 -17.49
N GLU A 138 28.52 18.54 -17.40
CA GLU A 138 28.68 17.46 -18.39
C GLU A 138 27.39 16.94 -19.04
N GLU A 139 26.18 17.33 -18.61
CA GLU A 139 24.96 16.74 -19.19
C GLU A 139 24.59 17.28 -20.59
N HIS A 140 25.06 18.46 -20.99
CA HIS A 140 24.86 18.97 -22.36
C HIS A 140 25.97 18.56 -23.34
N THR A 141 27.14 18.15 -22.85
CA THR A 141 28.25 17.58 -23.64
C THR A 141 28.12 16.07 -23.82
N HIS A 142 27.38 15.36 -22.95
CA HIS A 142 27.32 13.90 -22.93
C HIS A 142 26.70 13.25 -24.19
N GLN A 143 25.66 13.86 -24.77
CA GLN A 143 25.11 13.36 -26.04
C GLN A 143 26.06 13.65 -27.20
N GLN A 144 26.71 14.81 -27.24
CA GLN A 144 27.67 15.15 -28.31
C GLN A 144 28.94 14.28 -28.28
N THR A 145 29.46 13.92 -27.10
CA THR A 145 30.67 13.10 -26.99
C THR A 145 30.43 11.62 -27.31
N THR A 146 29.25 11.07 -27.02
CA THR A 146 28.92 9.68 -27.36
C THR A 146 28.69 9.47 -28.85
N TYR A 147 28.06 10.41 -29.55
CA TYR A 147 27.98 10.37 -31.02
C TYR A 147 29.37 10.51 -31.67
N ALA A 148 30.18 11.46 -31.21
CA ALA A 148 31.56 11.64 -31.69
C ALA A 148 32.43 10.39 -31.49
N TYR A 149 32.28 9.68 -30.37
CA TYR A 149 33.00 8.42 -30.12
C TYR A 149 32.56 7.31 -31.08
N SER A 150 31.25 7.19 -31.33
CA SER A 150 30.73 6.16 -32.23
C SER A 150 31.16 6.38 -33.67
N ASP A 151 31.30 7.64 -34.09
CA ASP A 151 31.72 7.99 -35.45
C ASP A 151 33.24 7.86 -35.62
N ALA A 152 34.04 8.32 -34.65
CA ALA A 152 35.49 8.11 -34.64
C ALA A 152 35.87 6.62 -34.59
N MET A 153 35.15 5.80 -33.82
CA MET A 153 35.34 4.34 -33.82
C MET A 153 35.01 3.74 -35.19
N LYS A 154 33.91 4.12 -35.84
CA LYS A 154 33.55 3.58 -37.17
C LYS A 154 34.56 3.98 -38.24
N GLU A 155 35.15 5.18 -38.13
CA GLU A 155 36.11 5.69 -39.09
C GLU A 155 37.47 4.97 -39.00
N HIS A 156 37.94 4.68 -37.78
CA HIS A 156 39.26 4.11 -37.57
C HIS A 156 39.27 2.59 -37.34
N ILE A 157 38.18 2.03 -36.82
CA ILE A 157 38.06 0.62 -36.45
C ILE A 157 36.90 0.01 -37.21
N ASP A 158 37.24 -0.85 -38.17
CA ASP A 158 36.29 -1.69 -38.86
C ASP A 158 36.35 -3.12 -38.27
N PRO A 159 35.37 -3.51 -37.43
CA PRO A 159 35.34 -4.84 -36.82
C PRO A 159 35.23 -5.96 -37.86
N VAL A 160 34.61 -5.70 -39.02
CA VAL A 160 34.41 -6.70 -40.08
C VAL A 160 35.74 -7.02 -40.74
N ASN A 161 36.50 -5.99 -41.12
CA ASN A 161 37.84 -6.16 -41.68
C ASN A 161 38.83 -6.76 -40.68
N LEU A 162 38.65 -6.50 -39.39
CA LEU A 162 39.47 -7.11 -38.33
C LEU A 162 39.03 -8.53 -37.95
N SER A 163 37.93 -9.04 -38.54
CA SER A 163 37.31 -10.34 -38.19
C SER A 163 37.03 -10.47 -36.69
N ILE A 164 36.55 -9.39 -36.06
CA ILE A 164 36.22 -9.30 -34.64
C ILE A 164 34.70 -9.46 -34.48
N ALA A 165 34.28 -10.53 -33.82
CA ALA A 165 32.86 -10.72 -33.48
C ALA A 165 32.52 -9.91 -32.22
N ILE A 166 31.77 -8.83 -32.40
CA ILE A 166 31.23 -8.00 -31.31
C ILE A 166 29.80 -8.43 -31.02
N ASP A 167 29.52 -8.79 -29.77
CA ASP A 167 28.18 -9.20 -29.33
C ASP A 167 27.32 -8.03 -28.89
N LYS A 168 27.95 -7.09 -28.19
CA LYS A 168 27.24 -5.98 -27.58
C LYS A 168 28.15 -4.79 -27.36
N VAL A 169 27.63 -3.61 -27.67
CA VAL A 169 28.25 -2.33 -27.33
C VAL A 169 27.30 -1.58 -26.40
N VAL A 170 27.81 -1.06 -25.29
CA VAL A 170 27.03 -0.33 -24.30
C VAL A 170 27.78 0.92 -23.86
N SER A 171 27.19 2.09 -24.07
CA SER A 171 27.71 3.36 -23.54
C SER A 171 27.37 3.49 -22.05
N ARG A 172 28.32 4.00 -21.26
CA ARG A 172 28.18 4.21 -19.82
C ARG A 172 28.09 5.70 -19.48
N LYS A 173 27.54 6.00 -18.30
CA LYS A 173 27.33 7.38 -17.81
C LYS A 173 28.63 8.15 -17.58
N ASP A 174 29.75 7.44 -17.40
CA ASP A 174 31.10 8.01 -17.28
C ASP A 174 31.75 8.32 -18.65
N GLY A 175 30.98 8.22 -19.75
CA GLY A 175 31.46 8.47 -21.10
C GLY A 175 32.27 7.30 -21.69
N SER A 176 32.48 6.22 -20.95
CA SER A 176 33.18 5.03 -21.47
C SER A 176 32.26 4.14 -22.30
N ILE A 177 32.83 3.39 -23.24
CA ILE A 177 32.11 2.38 -24.02
C ILE A 177 32.56 0.99 -23.60
N ALA A 178 31.60 0.17 -23.19
CA ALA A 178 31.81 -1.24 -22.90
C ALA A 178 31.49 -2.08 -24.14
N ILE A 179 32.51 -2.74 -24.68
CA ILE A 179 32.40 -3.65 -25.82
C ILE A 179 32.55 -5.08 -25.32
N ARG A 180 31.56 -5.92 -25.65
CA ARG A 180 31.56 -7.36 -25.38
C ARG A 180 31.91 -8.10 -26.67
N CYS A 181 32.91 -8.96 -26.60
CA CYS A 181 33.24 -9.92 -27.65
C CYS A 181 33.15 -11.35 -27.10
N ASN A 182 32.89 -12.31 -27.98
CA ASN A 182 32.66 -13.70 -27.60
C ASN A 182 33.90 -14.41 -27.05
N ASP A 183 35.09 -14.00 -27.49
CA ASP A 183 36.35 -14.66 -27.17
C ASP A 183 37.43 -13.68 -26.71
N SER A 184 38.41 -14.21 -25.97
CA SER A 184 39.57 -13.44 -25.52
C SER A 184 40.47 -13.01 -26.67
N SER A 185 40.47 -13.76 -27.77
CA SER A 185 41.24 -13.43 -28.97
C SER A 185 40.75 -12.14 -29.62
N ASN A 186 39.44 -11.98 -29.86
CA ASN A 186 38.89 -10.77 -30.45
C ASN A 186 38.99 -9.57 -29.51
N LEU A 187 38.88 -9.76 -28.18
CA LEU A 187 39.13 -8.69 -27.21
C LEU A 187 40.55 -8.14 -27.32
N ASN A 188 41.55 -9.02 -27.42
CA ASN A 188 42.94 -8.59 -27.55
C ASN A 188 43.21 -7.90 -28.89
N LYS A 189 42.69 -8.45 -30.00
CA LYS A 189 42.80 -7.80 -31.33
C LYS A 189 42.16 -6.42 -31.33
N LEU A 190 40.98 -6.29 -30.73
CA LEU A 190 40.27 -5.02 -30.62
C LEU A 190 41.07 -4.01 -29.79
N LYS A 191 41.59 -4.45 -28.63
CA LYS A 191 42.43 -3.62 -27.77
C LYS A 191 43.67 -3.12 -28.53
N SER A 192 44.41 -4.01 -29.18
CA SER A 192 45.57 -3.64 -29.99
C SER A 192 45.20 -2.65 -31.09
N SER A 193 44.13 -2.91 -31.86
CA SER A 193 43.71 -1.99 -32.91
C SER A 193 43.29 -0.61 -32.38
N ILE A 194 42.66 -0.53 -31.21
CA ILE A 194 42.33 0.76 -30.57
C ILE A 194 43.62 1.46 -30.11
N THR A 195 44.52 0.74 -29.45
CA THR A 195 45.77 1.34 -28.97
C THR A 195 46.65 1.80 -30.13
N ASP A 196 46.73 1.04 -31.22
CA ASP A 196 47.60 1.35 -32.36
C ASP A 196 47.08 2.55 -33.19
N LYS A 197 45.76 2.63 -33.40
CA LYS A 197 45.16 3.66 -34.26
C LYS A 197 44.70 4.90 -33.49
N MET A 198 44.38 4.73 -32.22
CA MET A 198 43.64 5.69 -31.41
C MET A 198 44.25 5.88 -30.01
N GLY A 199 45.41 5.29 -29.71
CA GLY A 199 46.00 5.28 -28.37
C GLY A 199 46.40 6.65 -27.80
N ASN A 200 46.48 7.68 -28.64
CA ASN A 200 46.74 9.06 -28.21
C ASN A 200 45.48 9.73 -27.61
N GLU A 201 44.30 9.30 -28.04
CA GLU A 201 43.01 9.90 -27.69
C GLU A 201 42.18 8.99 -26.79
N PHE A 202 42.40 7.68 -26.86
CA PHE A 202 41.56 6.67 -26.22
C PHE A 202 42.38 5.60 -25.49
N SER A 203 41.88 5.18 -24.32
CA SER A 203 42.45 4.08 -23.54
C SER A 203 41.52 2.87 -23.58
N ALA A 204 42.03 1.74 -24.07
CA ALA A 204 41.32 0.47 -24.08
C ALA A 204 41.82 -0.42 -22.93
N THR A 205 40.92 -0.77 -22.01
CA THR A 205 41.23 -1.66 -20.89
C THR A 205 40.36 -2.92 -20.95
N ILE A 206 40.99 -4.08 -20.74
CA ILE A 206 40.28 -5.34 -20.57
C ILE A 206 40.13 -5.55 -19.06
N PRO A 207 38.90 -5.55 -18.51
CA PRO A 207 38.70 -5.75 -17.09
C PRO A 207 39.20 -7.13 -16.67
N ARG A 208 39.84 -7.20 -15.50
CA ARG A 208 40.31 -8.45 -14.93
C ARG A 208 39.10 -9.34 -14.64
N ARG A 209 39.14 -10.60 -15.09
CA ARG A 209 38.14 -11.60 -14.70
C ARG A 209 38.19 -11.76 -13.18
N LEU A 210 37.07 -11.50 -12.53
CA LEU A 210 36.89 -11.87 -11.14
C LEU A 210 36.73 -13.39 -11.12
N ASN A 211 37.51 -14.09 -10.29
CA ASN A 211 37.21 -15.47 -9.91
C ASN A 211 36.32 -15.40 -8.67
N PRO A 212 34.98 -15.36 -8.82
CA PRO A 212 34.11 -15.37 -7.65
C PRO A 212 34.38 -16.65 -6.87
N LYS A 213 34.78 -16.51 -5.61
CA LYS A 213 34.84 -17.64 -4.68
C LYS A 213 33.41 -17.88 -4.22
N ILE A 214 32.83 -18.99 -4.64
CA ILE A 214 31.54 -19.45 -4.13
C ILE A 214 31.82 -20.20 -2.83
N VAL A 215 31.20 -19.75 -1.74
CA VAL A 215 31.23 -20.46 -0.45
C VAL A 215 29.87 -21.14 -0.31
N ILE A 216 29.88 -22.45 -0.17
CA ILE A 216 28.66 -23.25 0.02
C ILE A 216 28.65 -23.68 1.48
N TYR A 217 27.58 -23.32 2.18
CA TYR A 217 27.34 -23.69 3.57
C TYR A 217 26.52 -24.99 3.63
N ASP A 218 26.59 -25.67 4.77
CA ASP A 218 25.80 -26.88 5.07
C ASP A 218 26.03 -28.04 4.10
N VAL A 219 27.26 -28.19 3.59
CA VAL A 219 27.63 -29.38 2.82
C VAL A 219 27.93 -30.51 3.79
N ASN A 220 27.23 -31.63 3.63
CA ASN A 220 27.57 -32.85 4.33
C ASN A 220 28.94 -33.36 3.86
N THR A 221 29.95 -33.29 4.72
CA THR A 221 31.33 -33.65 4.39
C THR A 221 31.48 -35.11 4.02
N ASP A 222 30.56 -35.96 4.48
CA ASP A 222 30.58 -37.39 4.20
C ASP A 222 30.20 -37.71 2.75
N ASP A 223 29.51 -36.77 2.06
CA ASP A 223 29.11 -36.90 0.65
C ASP A 223 30.16 -36.33 -0.33
N ILE A 224 31.24 -35.74 0.19
CA ILE A 224 32.37 -35.17 -0.55
C ILE A 224 33.57 -36.10 -0.42
N VAL A 225 33.69 -37.05 -1.35
CA VAL A 225 34.84 -37.96 -1.38
C VAL A 225 36.10 -37.23 -1.89
N GLU A 226 35.95 -36.35 -2.89
CA GLU A 226 37.01 -35.50 -3.45
C GLU A 226 36.42 -34.15 -3.92
N ASN A 227 37.19 -33.06 -3.79
CA ASN A 227 36.77 -31.70 -4.19
C ASN A 227 36.34 -31.61 -5.66
N ASP A 228 37.00 -32.35 -6.54
CA ASP A 228 36.73 -32.32 -7.98
C ASP A 228 35.39 -33.01 -8.30
N GLN A 229 35.03 -34.08 -7.57
CA GLN A 229 33.77 -34.81 -7.75
C GLN A 229 32.55 -34.06 -7.22
N PHE A 230 32.75 -33.16 -6.24
CA PHE A 230 31.67 -32.31 -5.74
C PHE A 230 31.25 -31.25 -6.77
N CYS A 231 32.20 -30.74 -7.56
CA CYS A 231 31.92 -29.77 -8.60
C CYS A 231 30.99 -30.34 -9.70
N ASP A 232 31.14 -31.63 -10.03
CA ASP A 232 30.26 -32.30 -11.00
C ASP A 232 28.81 -32.41 -10.53
N LYS A 233 28.57 -32.41 -9.21
CA LYS A 233 27.22 -32.42 -8.60
C LYS A 233 26.57 -31.03 -8.53
N LEU A 234 27.32 -29.96 -8.77
CA LEU A 234 26.81 -28.57 -8.72
C LEU A 234 26.27 -28.06 -10.07
N VAL A 235 26.33 -28.87 -11.13
CA VAL A 235 25.80 -28.50 -12.44
C VAL A 235 24.26 -28.56 -12.42
N VAL A 236 23.63 -27.39 -12.53
CA VAL A 236 22.19 -27.21 -12.78
C VAL A 236 21.95 -27.06 -14.28
#